data_AF-A0A7L3US62-F1
#
_entry.id   AF-A0A7L3US62-F1
#
_cell.length_a   1.000
_cell.length_b   1.000
_cell.length_c   1.000
_cell.angle_alpha   90.00
_cell.angle_beta   90.00
_cell.angle_gamma   90.00
#
_symmetry.space_group_name_H-M   'P 1'
#
loop_
_entity.id
_entity.type
_entity.pdbx_description
1 polymer ?
#
loop_
_entity_poly.entity_id
_entity_poly.type
_entity_poly.pdbx_seq_one_letter_code
_entity_poly.pdbx_strand_id
1 'polypeptide(L)'
;LQTGYQTELGQALDLITAPVSQVDLSRFSEQRYKAIVKYKTAFYSFYLPVAAAMYMAGIDGKEEHEDAKAILLEMGEFFQIQDDFLDCYGDPALTGKVGTDIQDNKCSWLVVQCLQRATPQQRQILE
;
A
#
# COMPACT_ATOMS: atom_id res chain seq x y z
N LEU A 1 -18.94 4.60 -6.85
CA LEU A 1 -17.50 4.31 -6.68
C LEU A 1 -17.09 3.98 -5.23
N GLN A 2 -17.72 4.51 -4.16
CA GLN A 2 -17.45 4.15 -2.74
C GLN A 2 -15.96 4.22 -2.31
N THR A 3 -15.14 4.99 -3.02
CA THR A 3 -13.68 5.01 -2.85
C THR A 3 -13.23 5.63 -1.54
N GLY A 4 -13.97 6.60 -0.99
CA GLY A 4 -13.69 7.16 0.35
C GLY A 4 -13.72 6.09 1.45
N TYR A 5 -14.76 5.25 1.47
CA TYR A 5 -14.87 4.13 2.41
C TYR A 5 -13.73 3.11 2.24
N GLN A 6 -13.36 2.80 0.99
CA GLN A 6 -12.24 1.89 0.70
C GLN A 6 -10.92 2.44 1.25
N THR A 7 -10.65 3.73 1.05
CA THR A 7 -9.45 4.37 1.58
C THR A 7 -9.44 4.39 3.10
N GLU A 8 -10.56 4.74 3.74
CA GLU A 8 -10.68 4.72 5.21
C GLU A 8 -10.44 3.31 5.79
N LEU A 9 -10.98 2.27 5.17
CA LEU A 9 -10.69 0.88 5.55
C LEU A 9 -9.20 0.54 5.40
N GLY A 10 -8.57 0.96 4.30
CA GLY A 10 -7.14 0.75 4.08
C GLY A 10 -6.27 1.45 5.12
N GLN A 11 -6.61 2.68 5.48
CA GLN A 11 -5.95 3.43 6.55
C GLN A 11 -6.14 2.77 7.92
N ALA A 12 -7.35 2.29 8.23
CA ALA A 12 -7.60 1.54 9.45
C ALA A 12 -6.75 0.26 9.50
N LEU A 13 -6.69 -0.49 8.39
CA LEU A 13 -5.86 -1.69 8.28
C LEU A 13 -4.37 -1.38 8.48
N ASP A 14 -3.86 -0.28 7.92
CA ASP A 14 -2.48 0.17 8.09
C ASP A 14 -2.16 0.41 9.57
N LEU A 15 -2.98 1.21 10.25
CA LEU A 15 -2.76 1.62 11.64
C LEU A 15 -2.88 0.46 12.63
N ILE A 16 -3.86 -0.43 12.47
CA ILE A 16 -4.04 -1.58 13.40
C ILE A 16 -2.97 -2.67 13.21
N THR A 17 -2.35 -2.73 12.03
CA THR A 17 -1.28 -3.68 11.73
C THR A 17 0.02 -3.28 12.45
N ALA A 18 0.25 -1.98 12.56
CA ALA A 18 1.48 -1.36 13.01
C ALA A 18 1.26 -0.41 14.20
N PRO A 19 0.80 -0.89 15.36
CA PRO A 19 0.68 -0.03 16.54
C PRO A 19 2.07 0.46 16.96
N VAL A 20 2.23 1.79 17.10
CA VAL A 20 3.52 2.41 17.48
C VAL A 20 3.99 1.94 18.87
N SER A 21 3.06 1.59 19.75
CA SER A 21 3.38 1.17 21.13
C SER A 21 3.90 -0.27 21.26
N GLN A 22 3.80 -1.09 20.20
CA GLN A 22 4.18 -2.50 20.26
C GLN A 22 4.65 -3.00 18.89
N VAL A 23 5.92 -3.40 18.81
CA VAL A 23 6.47 -4.07 17.63
C VAL A 23 6.03 -5.54 17.64
N ASP A 24 5.25 -5.93 16.62
CA ASP A 24 4.79 -7.31 16.39
C ASP A 24 4.95 -7.66 14.90
N LEU A 25 6.17 -8.03 14.53
CA LEU A 25 6.52 -8.37 13.14
C LEU A 25 5.79 -9.62 12.62
N SER A 26 5.14 -10.41 13.48
CA SER A 26 4.35 -11.57 13.05
C SER A 26 3.14 -11.17 12.19
N ARG A 27 2.70 -9.91 12.29
CA ARG A 27 1.60 -9.35 11.50
C ARG A 27 2.03 -8.89 10.10
N PHE A 28 3.34 -8.76 9.86
CA PHE A 28 3.88 -8.22 8.61
C PHE A 28 4.03 -9.33 7.57
N SER A 29 2.89 -9.73 7.02
CA SER A 29 2.82 -10.71 5.94
C SER A 29 2.53 -10.06 4.59
N GLU A 30 2.92 -10.74 3.51
CA GLU A 30 2.61 -10.28 2.14
C GLU A 30 1.11 -10.13 1.91
N GLN A 31 0.30 -11.07 2.44
CA GLN A 31 -1.15 -10.98 2.36
C GLN A 31 -1.69 -9.73 3.06
N ARG A 32 -1.15 -9.39 4.23
CA ARG A 32 -1.54 -8.20 4.97
C ARG A 32 -1.16 -6.93 4.22
N TYR A 33 0.06 -6.88 3.71
CA TYR A 33 0.55 -5.75 2.90
C TYR A 33 -0.33 -5.52 1.68
N LYS A 34 -0.57 -6.55 0.86
CA LYS A 34 -1.44 -6.46 -0.33
C LYS A 34 -2.85 -5.95 0.00
N ALA A 35 -3.41 -6.39 1.13
CA ALA A 35 -4.71 -5.89 1.59
C ALA A 35 -4.67 -4.41 1.97
N ILE A 36 -3.65 -3.96 2.72
CA ILE A 36 -3.47 -2.55 3.07
C ILE A 36 -3.38 -1.70 1.80
N VAL A 37 -2.46 -2.04 0.90
CA VAL A 37 -2.17 -1.26 -0.31
C VAL A 37 -3.36 -1.17 -1.25
N LYS A 38 -4.05 -2.31 -1.48
CA LYS A 38 -5.24 -2.36 -2.34
C LYS A 38 -6.27 -1.32 -1.92
N TYR A 39 -6.54 -1.22 -0.62
CA TYR A 39 -7.58 -0.33 -0.09
C TYR A 39 -7.07 1.09 0.17
N LYS A 40 -5.89 1.22 0.76
CA LYS A 40 -5.29 2.50 1.16
C LYS A 40 -4.94 3.35 -0.06
N THR A 41 -4.47 2.73 -1.14
CA THR A 41 -3.83 3.45 -2.27
C THR A 41 -4.49 3.16 -3.61
N ALA A 42 -4.64 1.88 -3.99
CA ALA A 42 -4.97 1.54 -5.37
C ALA A 42 -6.35 2.05 -5.84
N PHE A 43 -7.36 1.99 -4.98
CA PHE A 43 -8.72 2.44 -5.35
C PHE A 43 -8.82 3.93 -5.64
N TYR A 44 -8.25 4.80 -4.80
CA TYR A 44 -8.40 6.24 -4.97
C TYR A 44 -7.37 6.83 -5.94
N SER A 45 -6.14 6.30 -5.96
CA SER A 45 -5.06 6.82 -6.80
C SER A 45 -5.18 6.38 -8.26
N PHE A 46 -5.70 5.18 -8.53
CA PHE A 46 -5.73 4.61 -9.88
C PHE A 46 -7.14 4.33 -10.38
N TYR A 47 -7.95 3.57 -9.63
CA TYR A 47 -9.29 3.20 -10.12
C TYR A 47 -10.24 4.40 -10.21
N LEU A 48 -10.31 5.24 -9.17
CA LEU A 48 -11.21 6.39 -9.11
C LEU A 48 -11.08 7.36 -10.29
N PRO A 49 -9.89 7.91 -10.63
CA PRO A 49 -9.79 8.88 -11.72
C PRO A 49 -10.18 8.29 -13.07
N VAL A 50 -9.79 7.04 -13.34
CA VAL A 50 -10.14 6.37 -14.61
C VAL A 50 -11.63 6.05 -14.66
N ALA A 51 -12.19 5.46 -13.60
CA ALA A 51 -13.61 5.14 -13.55
C ALA A 51 -14.50 6.41 -13.62
N ALA A 52 -14.06 7.53 -13.03
CA ALA A 52 -14.74 8.81 -13.18
C ALA A 52 -14.75 9.28 -14.65
N ALA A 53 -13.61 9.18 -15.35
CA ALA A 53 -13.53 9.52 -16.77
C ALA A 53 -14.37 8.58 -17.65
N MET A 54 -14.41 7.27 -17.34
CA MET A 54 -15.27 6.30 -18.03
C MET A 54 -16.74 6.69 -17.93
N TYR A 55 -17.23 7.00 -16.72
CA TYR A 55 -18.59 7.47 -16.54
C TYR A 55 -18.88 8.77 -17.30
N MET A 56 -17.94 9.74 -17.29
CA MET A 56 -18.09 10.99 -18.04
C MET A 56 -18.13 10.77 -19.56
N ALA A 57 -17.47 9.72 -20.05
CA ALA A 57 -17.48 9.32 -21.46
C ALA A 57 -18.71 8.46 -21.84
N GLY A 58 -19.62 8.20 -20.90
CA GLY A 58 -20.80 7.34 -21.12
C GLY A 58 -20.50 5.84 -21.12
N ILE A 59 -19.34 5.44 -20.58
CA ILE A 59 -18.99 4.03 -20.37
C ILE A 59 -19.39 3.69 -18.93
N ASP A 60 -20.57 3.10 -18.75
CA ASP A 60 -21.12 2.74 -17.44
C ASP A 60 -21.33 1.21 -17.26
N GLY A 61 -20.90 0.43 -18.26
CA GLY A 61 -20.98 -1.02 -18.27
C GLY A 61 -20.11 -1.67 -17.18
N LYS A 62 -20.68 -2.70 -16.53
CA LYS A 62 -20.03 -3.37 -15.42
C LYS A 62 -18.75 -4.09 -15.83
N GLU A 63 -18.76 -4.73 -17.00
CA GLU A 63 -17.64 -5.54 -17.50
C GLU A 63 -16.42 -4.66 -17.75
N GLU A 64 -16.60 -3.55 -18.44
CA GLU A 64 -15.56 -2.57 -18.74
C GLU A 64 -14.93 -1.99 -17.47
N HIS A 65 -15.75 -1.71 -16.46
CA HIS A 65 -15.28 -1.24 -15.16
C HIS A 65 -14.52 -2.31 -14.37
N GLU A 66 -14.92 -3.59 -14.43
CA GLU A 66 -14.17 -4.67 -13.77
C GLU A 66 -12.83 -4.93 -14.47
N ASP A 67 -12.78 -4.90 -15.80
CA ASP A 67 -11.54 -5.06 -16.57
C ASP A 67 -10.56 -3.92 -16.28
N ALA A 68 -11.04 -2.66 -16.30
CA ALA A 68 -10.23 -1.51 -15.92
C ALA A 68 -9.73 -1.64 -14.47
N LYS A 69 -10.59 -2.05 -13.54
CA LYS A 69 -10.23 -2.22 -12.13
C LYS A 69 -9.15 -3.27 -11.94
N ALA A 70 -9.21 -4.41 -12.65
CA ALA A 70 -8.20 -5.46 -12.55
C ALA A 70 -6.80 -4.92 -12.87
N ILE A 71 -6.65 -4.11 -13.92
CA ILE A 71 -5.37 -3.50 -14.29
C ILE A 71 -4.95 -2.44 -13.27
N LEU A 72 -5.88 -1.54 -12.93
CA LEU A 72 -5.58 -0.36 -12.11
C LEU A 72 -5.24 -0.71 -10.66
N LEU A 73 -5.78 -1.81 -10.14
CA LEU A 73 -5.41 -2.27 -8.81
C LEU A 73 -3.97 -2.83 -8.75
N GLU A 74 -3.52 -3.54 -9.78
CA GLU A 74 -2.14 -4.02 -9.89
C GLU A 74 -1.15 -2.85 -10.04
N MET A 75 -1.52 -1.84 -10.85
CA MET A 75 -0.73 -0.60 -10.94
C MET A 75 -0.62 0.12 -9.59
N GLY A 76 -1.72 0.17 -8.84
CA GLY A 76 -1.75 0.75 -7.51
C GLY A 76 -0.91 -0.01 -6.48
N GLU A 77 -0.87 -1.34 -6.58
CA GLU A 77 0.04 -2.16 -5.77
C GLU A 77 1.50 -1.80 -6.05
N PHE A 78 1.89 -1.82 -7.32
CA PHE A 78 3.25 -1.47 -7.73
C PHE A 78 3.64 -0.04 -7.31
N PHE A 79 2.71 0.91 -7.45
CA PHE A 79 2.94 2.30 -7.05
C PHE A 79 3.25 2.43 -5.56
N GLN A 80 2.53 1.72 -4.69
CA GLN A 80 2.83 1.78 -3.26
C GLN A 80 4.14 1.06 -2.92
N ILE A 81 4.47 -0.04 -3.62
CA ILE A 81 5.79 -0.69 -3.46
C ILE A 81 6.91 0.31 -3.79
N GLN A 82 6.74 1.13 -4.82
CA GLN A 82 7.69 2.19 -5.16
C GLN A 82 7.73 3.29 -4.09
N ASP A 83 6.58 3.73 -3.56
CA ASP A 83 6.52 4.72 -2.48
C ASP A 83 7.26 4.23 -1.23
N ASP A 84 7.03 2.99 -0.80
CA ASP A 84 7.72 2.36 0.34
C ASP A 84 9.24 2.23 0.12
N PHE A 85 9.66 1.91 -1.11
CA PHE A 85 11.09 1.88 -1.45
C PHE A 85 11.71 3.28 -1.36
N LEU A 86 11.02 4.28 -1.93
CA LEU A 86 11.48 5.67 -1.92
C LEU A 86 11.41 6.31 -0.53
N ASP A 87 10.56 5.81 0.36
CA ASP A 87 10.53 6.24 1.76
C ASP A 87 11.86 5.94 2.44
N CYS A 88 12.43 4.76 2.23
CA CYS A 88 13.70 4.35 2.84
C CYS A 88 14.94 4.82 2.06
N TYR A 89 14.91 4.76 0.73
CA TYR A 89 16.09 4.94 -0.12
C TYR A 89 16.02 6.14 -1.07
N GLY A 90 14.88 6.83 -1.14
CA GLY A 90 14.71 8.01 -1.98
C GLY A 90 15.48 9.21 -1.42
N ASP A 91 15.95 10.07 -2.31
CA ASP A 91 16.52 11.37 -1.93
C ASP A 91 15.38 12.32 -1.49
N PRO A 92 15.36 12.80 -0.22
CA PRO A 92 14.34 13.73 0.26
C PRO A 92 14.20 15.00 -0.58
N ALA A 93 15.26 15.46 -1.24
CA ALA A 93 15.20 16.61 -2.14
C ALA A 93 14.39 16.34 -3.42
N LEU A 94 14.32 15.06 -3.85
CA LEU A 94 13.56 14.62 -5.01
C LEU A 94 12.15 14.14 -4.63
N THR A 95 12.01 13.41 -3.53
CA THR A 95 10.71 12.89 -3.07
C THR A 95 9.87 13.98 -2.40
N GLY A 96 10.50 15.07 -1.95
CA GLY A 96 9.83 16.18 -1.26
C GLY A 96 9.42 15.87 0.18
N LYS A 97 9.81 14.70 0.72
CA LYS A 97 9.50 14.26 2.08
C LYS A 97 10.67 13.49 2.68
N VAL A 98 10.78 13.53 4.01
CA VAL A 98 11.64 12.59 4.75
C VAL A 98 10.81 11.34 5.03
N GLY A 99 11.37 10.16 4.75
CA GLY A 99 10.69 8.91 5.03
C GLY A 99 10.61 8.59 6.51
N THR A 100 9.50 7.98 6.92
CA THR A 100 9.19 7.68 8.32
C THR A 100 8.71 6.25 8.56
N ASP A 101 8.66 5.40 7.52
CA ASP A 101 8.05 4.06 7.62
C ASP A 101 8.68 3.21 8.74
N ILE A 102 10.00 3.28 8.90
CA ILE A 102 10.73 2.53 9.94
C ILE A 102 10.35 3.05 11.34
N GLN A 103 10.39 4.36 11.53
CA GLN A 103 10.10 5.02 12.81
C GLN A 103 8.64 4.84 13.22
N ASP A 104 7.73 4.82 12.24
CA ASP A 104 6.29 4.64 12.42
C ASP A 104 5.88 3.16 12.48
N ASN A 105 6.85 2.23 12.49
CA ASN A 105 6.65 0.78 12.55
C ASN A 105 5.75 0.27 11.40
N LYS A 106 5.79 0.89 10.23
CA LYS A 106 4.89 0.57 9.12
C LYS A 106 5.13 -0.85 8.59
N CYS A 107 4.04 -1.50 8.20
CA CYS A 107 4.08 -2.76 7.45
C CYS A 107 4.45 -2.47 5.98
N SER A 108 5.63 -1.90 5.74
CA SER A 108 6.09 -1.55 4.39
C SER A 108 6.48 -2.80 3.58
N TRP A 109 6.55 -2.67 2.26
CA TRP A 109 7.02 -3.74 1.38
C TRP A 109 8.42 -4.22 1.76
N LEU A 110 9.32 -3.30 2.13
CA LEU A 110 10.70 -3.62 2.48
C LEU A 110 10.79 -4.54 3.70
N VAL A 111 10.04 -4.26 4.77
CA VAL A 111 10.07 -5.11 5.98
C VAL A 111 9.47 -6.49 5.70
N VAL A 112 8.40 -6.56 4.90
CA VAL A 112 7.80 -7.83 4.48
C VAL A 112 8.80 -8.67 3.68
N GLN A 113 9.50 -8.08 2.70
CA GLN A 113 10.52 -8.79 1.92
C GLN A 113 11.74 -9.18 2.77
N CYS A 114 12.13 -8.33 3.73
CA CYS A 114 13.20 -8.63 4.67
C CYS A 114 12.87 -9.86 5.51
N LEU A 115 11.67 -9.90 6.13
CA LEU A 115 11.22 -11.02 6.96
C LEU A 115 11.16 -12.36 6.23
N GLN A 116 10.89 -12.36 4.92
CA GLN A 116 10.90 -13.56 4.09
C GLN A 116 12.30 -14.14 3.86
N ARG A 117 13.36 -13.33 4.00
CA ARG A 117 14.75 -13.68 3.64
C ARG A 117 15.71 -13.67 4.82
N ALA A 118 15.33 -13.02 5.92
CA ALA A 118 16.16 -12.85 7.10
C ALA A 118 16.53 -14.18 7.74
N THR A 119 17.80 -14.35 8.09
CA THR A 119 18.23 -15.41 9.01
C THR A 119 17.67 -15.16 10.40
N PRO A 120 17.66 -16.17 11.30
CA PRO A 120 17.26 -15.95 12.70
C PRO A 120 18.02 -14.79 13.37
N GLN A 121 19.32 -14.63 13.07
CA GLN A 121 20.14 -13.54 13.60
C GLN A 121 19.74 -12.18 13.02
N GLN A 122 19.47 -12.09 11.72
CA GLN A 122 19.02 -10.85 11.08
C GLN A 122 17.63 -10.46 11.57
N ARG A 123 16.75 -11.44 11.79
CA ARG A 123 15.42 -11.21 12.35
C ARG A 123 15.49 -10.64 13.77
N GLN A 124 16.39 -11.15 14.61
CA GLN A 124 16.60 -10.61 15.96
C GLN A 124 17.09 -9.15 15.95
N ILE A 125 17.80 -8.71 14.91
CA ILE A 125 18.22 -7.30 14.76
C ILE A 125 17.03 -6.40 14.37
N LEU A 126 16.03 -6.97 13.68
CA LEU A 126 14.85 -6.26 13.20
C LEU A 126 13.76 -6.09 14.28
N GLU A 127 13.76 -6.96 15.30
CA GLU A 127 12.83 -6.97 16.45
C GLU A 127 13.25 -5.98 17.54
#